data_AF-X6D7K5-F1
#
_entry.id   AF-X6D7K5-F1
#
_cell.length_a   1.000
_cell.length_b   1.000
_cell.length_c   1.000
_cell.angle_alpha   90.00
_cell.angle_beta   90.00
_cell.angle_gamma   90.00
#
_symmetry.space_group_name_H-M   'P 1'
#
loop_
_entity.id
_entity.type
_entity.pdbx_description
1 polymer ?
#
loop_
_entity_poly.entity_id
_entity_poly.type
_entity_poly.pdbx_seq_one_letter_code
_entity_poly.pdbx_strand_id
1 'polypeptide(L)'
;MSIWDIHYAALYASPIAVDAVLTLDGTDGLVIELRAIDKTNPAALGFKGVDVLDIKPAAMVRASDLADIELAALRNASIVFSGRTWTIRSHEIFPAPTGESKGEIRLILSEEP
;
A
#
# COMPACT_ATOMS: atom_id res chain seq x y z
N MET A 1 -12.80 13.26 15.27
CA MET A 1 -12.57 12.49 14.03
C MET A 1 -12.44 13.51 12.90
N SER A 2 -11.32 13.51 12.17
CA SER A 2 -11.07 14.46 11.07
C SER A 2 -11.98 14.15 9.86
N ILE A 3 -12.30 15.16 9.05
CA ILE A 3 -12.96 14.93 7.75
C ILE A 3 -12.14 13.99 6.86
N TRP A 4 -10.82 14.03 6.96
CA TRP A 4 -9.91 13.13 6.24
C TRP A 4 -10.01 11.69 6.73
N ASP A 5 -10.14 11.48 8.05
CA ASP A 5 -10.33 10.14 8.62
C ASP A 5 -11.62 9.51 8.07
N ILE A 6 -12.70 10.31 7.96
CA ILE A 6 -13.98 9.86 7.41
C ILE A 6 -13.84 9.49 5.93
N HIS A 7 -13.14 10.32 5.14
CA HIS A 7 -12.92 10.05 3.71
C HIS A 7 -12.10 8.78 3.48
N TYR A 8 -10.99 8.60 4.20
CA TYR A 8 -10.19 7.38 4.07
C TYR A 8 -10.95 6.15 4.60
N ALA A 9 -11.69 6.26 5.69
CA ALA A 9 -12.53 5.17 6.16
C ALA A 9 -13.56 4.76 5.09
N ALA A 10 -14.24 5.73 4.47
CA ALA A 10 -15.21 5.46 3.40
C ALA A 10 -14.54 4.86 2.16
N LEU A 11 -13.36 5.36 1.77
CA LEU A 11 -12.61 4.86 0.61
C LEU A 11 -12.20 3.39 0.79
N TYR A 12 -11.66 3.04 1.94
CA TYR A 12 -11.17 1.68 2.23
C TYR A 12 -12.29 0.69 2.59
N ALA A 13 -13.47 1.19 3.00
CA ALA A 13 -14.69 0.40 3.12
C ALA A 13 -15.39 0.15 1.78
N SER A 14 -15.03 0.87 0.72
CA SER A 14 -15.61 0.69 -0.61
C SER A 14 -14.99 -0.49 -1.37
N PRO A 15 -15.63 -0.96 -2.47
CA PRO A 15 -15.06 -1.99 -3.34
C PRO A 15 -13.78 -1.58 -4.10
N ILE A 16 -13.35 -0.33 -4.00
CA ILE A 16 -12.09 0.15 -4.61
C ILE A 16 -10.88 -0.44 -3.86
N ALA A 17 -11.03 -0.68 -2.55
CA ALA A 17 -10.05 -1.44 -1.79
C ALA A 17 -10.38 -2.94 -1.85
N VAL A 18 -9.35 -3.76 -1.69
CA VAL A 18 -9.44 -5.22 -1.63
C VAL A 18 -8.88 -5.70 -0.29
N ASP A 19 -9.29 -6.90 0.13
CA ASP A 19 -8.70 -7.52 1.31
C ASP A 19 -7.24 -7.85 1.01
N ALA A 20 -6.38 -7.52 1.97
CA ALA A 20 -4.95 -7.78 1.89
C ALA A 20 -4.43 -8.33 3.21
N VAL A 21 -3.44 -9.22 3.11
CA VAL A 21 -2.77 -9.83 4.25
C VAL A 21 -1.30 -9.46 4.18
N LEU A 22 -0.85 -8.59 5.09
CA LEU A 22 0.54 -8.17 5.23
C LEU A 22 1.24 -9.08 6.25
N THR A 23 2.36 -9.67 5.88
CA THR A 23 3.22 -10.47 6.77
C THR A 23 4.57 -9.79 6.88
N LEU A 24 4.93 -9.35 8.08
CA LEU A 24 6.22 -8.71 8.34
C LEU A 24 7.33 -9.74 8.48
N ASP A 25 8.47 -9.44 7.86
CA ASP A 25 9.68 -10.24 8.01
C ASP A 25 10.39 -9.88 9.33
N GLY A 26 10.94 -10.86 10.04
CA GLY A 26 11.72 -10.64 11.27
C GLY A 26 10.96 -10.40 12.58
N THR A 27 9.63 -10.24 12.58
CA THR A 27 8.78 -10.15 13.80
C THR A 27 7.89 -11.38 13.96
N ASP A 28 8.47 -12.57 14.19
CA ASP A 28 7.75 -13.85 14.37
C ASP A 28 6.65 -14.14 13.31
N GLY A 29 6.76 -13.52 12.12
CA GLY A 29 5.73 -13.60 11.08
C GLY A 29 4.43 -12.86 11.41
N LEU A 30 4.49 -11.69 12.07
CA LEU A 30 3.31 -10.88 12.38
C LEU A 30 2.44 -10.68 11.12
N VAL A 31 1.20 -11.16 11.21
CA VAL A 31 0.20 -11.08 10.16
C VAL A 31 -0.79 -9.96 10.49
N ILE A 32 -1.03 -9.08 9.52
CA ILE A 32 -1.94 -7.95 9.61
C ILE A 32 -2.95 -8.06 8.47
N GLU A 33 -4.22 -8.27 8.82
CA GLU A 33 -5.33 -8.17 7.88
C GLU A 33 -5.70 -6.70 7.71
N LEU A 34 -5.66 -6.20 6.47
CA LEU A 34 -5.95 -4.82 6.15
C LEU A 34 -6.63 -4.70 4.79
N ARG A 35 -7.02 -3.47 4.44
CA ARG A 35 -7.60 -3.16 3.13
C ARG A 35 -6.57 -2.41 2.30
N ALA A 36 -6.34 -2.82 1.07
CA ALA A 36 -5.38 -2.19 0.17
C ALA A 36 -6.05 -1.74 -1.13
N ILE A 37 -5.63 -0.60 -1.67
CA ILE A 37 -6.00 -0.20 -3.04
C ILE A 37 -4.96 -0.79 -3.98
N ASP A 38 -5.39 -1.70 -4.83
CA ASP A 38 -4.57 -2.33 -5.85
C ASP A 38 -4.14 -1.29 -6.91
N LYS A 39 -2.83 -1.03 -6.99
CA LYS A 39 -2.18 -0.17 -7.99
C LYS A 39 -1.19 -0.97 -8.83
N THR A 40 -1.44 -2.27 -9.01
CA THR A 40 -0.60 -3.16 -9.82
C THR A 40 -0.88 -3.01 -11.32
N ASN A 41 -2.06 -2.50 -11.70
CA ASN A 41 -2.38 -2.21 -13.08
C ASN A 41 -1.70 -0.89 -13.52
N PRO A 42 -0.68 -0.92 -14.40
CA PRO A 42 0.04 0.28 -14.80
C PRO A 42 -0.89 1.21 -15.59
N ALA A 43 -0.92 2.49 -15.21
CA ALA A 43 -1.41 3.52 -16.11
C ALA A 43 -0.29 3.80 -17.13
N ALA A 44 -0.55 3.55 -18.42
CA ALA A 44 0.39 3.93 -19.47
C ALA A 44 0.57 5.46 -19.43
N LEU A 45 1.80 5.92 -19.13
CA LEU A 45 2.15 7.33 -19.24
C LEU A 45 2.72 7.56 -20.64
N GLY A 46 1.88 8.12 -21.52
CA GLY A 46 2.33 8.60 -22.81
C GLY A 46 3.20 9.84 -22.63
N PHE A 47 4.52 9.69 -22.66
CA PHE A 47 5.44 10.82 -22.58
C PHE A 47 6.17 11.00 -23.93
N LYS A 48 5.85 12.09 -24.64
CA LYS A 48 6.52 12.49 -25.88
C LYS A 48 6.62 11.39 -26.96
N GLY A 49 5.59 10.55 -27.09
CA GLY A 49 5.55 9.49 -28.12
C GLY A 49 6.36 8.24 -27.78
N VAL A 50 6.83 8.11 -26.54
CA VAL A 50 7.44 6.89 -25.99
C VAL A 50 6.61 6.44 -24.80
N ASP A 51 6.22 5.16 -24.78
CA ASP A 51 5.58 4.56 -23.61
C ASP A 51 6.64 4.34 -22.53
N VAL A 52 6.55 5.13 -21.45
CA VAL A 52 7.41 4.94 -20.27
C VAL A 52 6.64 4.08 -19.26
N LEU A 53 6.96 2.78 -19.23
CA LEU A 53 6.50 1.82 -18.23
C LEU A 53 7.24 2.05 -16.91
N ASP A 54 6.82 3.02 -16.09
CA ASP A 54 7.52 3.29 -14.81
C ASP A 54 6.62 3.38 -13.58
N ILE A 55 5.36 2.95 -13.67
CA ILE A 55 4.58 2.71 -12.46
C ILE A 55 4.87 1.27 -12.02
N LYS A 56 5.91 1.11 -11.18
CA LYS A 56 6.16 -0.14 -10.48
C LYS A 56 4.86 -0.61 -9.81
N PRO A 57 4.56 -1.93 -9.78
CA PRO A 57 3.39 -2.44 -9.10
C PRO A 57 3.34 -1.91 -7.67
N ALA A 58 2.18 -1.42 -7.25
CA ALA A 58 2.05 -0.81 -5.93
C ALA A 58 0.73 -1.20 -5.25
N ALA A 59 0.69 -0.98 -3.94
CA ALA A 59 -0.53 -1.02 -3.14
C ALA A 59 -0.58 0.22 -2.25
N MET A 60 -1.76 0.83 -2.09
CA MET A 60 -1.96 1.87 -1.08
C MET A 60 -2.63 1.26 0.14
N VAL A 61 -2.13 1.56 1.34
CA VAL A 61 -2.72 1.17 2.62
C VAL A 61 -2.90 2.39 3.50
N ARG A 62 -3.82 2.36 4.46
CA ARG A 62 -3.97 3.48 5.40
C ARG A 62 -2.81 3.50 6.38
N ALA A 63 -2.25 4.68 6.63
CA ALA A 63 -1.21 4.85 7.65
C ALA A 63 -1.69 4.45 9.06
N SER A 64 -2.99 4.61 9.33
CA SER A 64 -3.60 4.18 10.60
C SER A 64 -3.55 2.69 10.84
N ASP A 65 -3.54 1.89 9.78
CA ASP A 65 -3.58 0.42 9.88
C ASP A 65 -2.18 -0.13 10.19
N LEU A 66 -1.15 0.72 10.04
CA LEU A 66 0.26 0.43 10.36
C LEU A 66 0.77 1.28 11.54
N ALA A 67 -0.12 1.85 12.36
CA ALA A 67 0.25 2.80 13.41
C ALA A 67 1.22 2.23 14.46
N ASP A 68 1.15 0.92 14.71
CA ASP A 68 1.99 0.21 15.68
C ASP A 68 3.21 -0.48 15.02
N ILE A 69 3.44 -0.26 13.73
CA ILE A 69 4.49 -0.92 12.95
C ILE A 69 5.62 0.06 12.65
N GLU A 70 6.85 -0.37 12.88
CA GLU A 70 8.02 0.35 12.40
C GLU A 70 8.11 0.23 10.87
N LEU A 71 8.01 1.35 10.14
CA LEU A 71 7.96 1.34 8.67
C LEU A 71 9.19 0.67 8.03
N ALA A 72 10.33 0.67 8.70
CA ALA A 72 11.52 -0.04 8.24
C ALA A 72 11.30 -1.56 8.11
N ALA A 73 10.42 -2.15 8.95
CA ALA A 73 10.06 -3.56 8.91
C ALA A 73 9.20 -3.94 7.68
N LEU A 74 8.67 -2.96 6.95
CA LEU A 74 7.96 -3.21 5.70
C LEU A 74 8.91 -3.66 4.58
N ARG A 75 10.21 -3.42 4.70
CA ARG A 75 11.16 -3.83 3.66
C ARG A 75 11.32 -5.35 3.67
N ASN A 76 11.11 -5.98 2.51
CA ASN A 76 11.09 -7.44 2.30
C ASN A 76 9.90 -8.18 2.96
N ALA A 77 8.99 -7.46 3.63
CA ALA A 77 7.72 -8.03 4.04
C ALA A 77 6.90 -8.47 2.82
N SER A 78 6.00 -9.43 3.01
CA SER A 78 5.11 -9.92 1.96
C SER A 78 3.70 -9.37 2.15
N ILE A 79 3.01 -9.10 1.04
CA ILE A 79 1.60 -8.73 1.05
C ILE A 79 0.83 -9.55 0.02
N VAL A 80 -0.27 -10.14 0.45
CA VAL A 80 -1.15 -10.93 -0.41
C VAL A 80 -2.43 -10.15 -0.66
N PHE A 81 -2.75 -9.88 -1.92
CA PHE A 81 -4.02 -9.28 -2.34
C PHE A 81 -4.30 -9.64 -3.81
N SER A 82 -5.56 -9.53 -4.24
CA SER A 82 -5.96 -9.85 -5.63
C SER A 82 -5.47 -11.23 -6.13
N GLY A 83 -5.34 -12.20 -5.21
CA GLY A 83 -4.87 -13.56 -5.50
C GLY A 83 -3.38 -13.71 -5.80
N ARG A 84 -2.55 -12.69 -5.51
CA ARG A 84 -1.09 -12.72 -5.72
C ARG A 84 -0.34 -12.35 -4.45
N THR A 85 0.86 -12.93 -4.29
CA THR A 85 1.82 -12.56 -3.27
C THR A 85 2.83 -11.59 -3.86
N TRP A 86 3.14 -10.53 -3.12
CA TRP A 86 4.08 -9.50 -3.51
C TRP A 86 5.13 -9.29 -2.43
N THR A 87 6.37 -9.03 -2.83
CA THR A 87 7.41 -8.56 -1.92
C THR A 87 7.43 -7.03 -1.89
N ILE A 88 7.39 -6.44 -0.71
CA ILE A 88 7.52 -5.00 -0.53
C ILE A 88 9.00 -4.62 -0.63
N ARG A 89 9.34 -3.77 -1.61
CA ARG A 89 10.71 -3.31 -1.86
C ARG A 89 11.03 -2.00 -1.19
N SER A 90 10.04 -1.12 -1.12
CA SER A 90 10.13 0.19 -0.49
C SER A 90 8.72 0.68 -0.16
N HIS A 91 8.65 1.71 0.68
CA HIS A 91 7.41 2.41 0.99
C HIS A 91 7.59 3.92 0.80
N GLU A 92 6.51 4.61 0.46
CA GLU A 92 6.43 6.08 0.37
C GLU A 92 5.24 6.56 1.19
N ILE A 93 5.42 7.64 1.93
CA ILE A 93 4.38 8.18 2.80
C ILE A 93 3.61 9.27 2.06
N PHE A 94 2.28 9.12 2.04
CA PHE A 94 1.34 10.05 1.42
C PHE A 94 0.52 10.74 2.52
N PRO A 95 1.05 11.82 3.14
CA PRO A 95 0.41 12.45 4.28
C PRO A 95 -0.94 13.05 3.91
N ALA A 96 -1.90 12.98 4.84
CA ALA A 96 -3.12 13.77 4.75
C ALA A 96 -2.81 15.23 5.13
N PRO A 97 -3.65 16.21 4.74
CA PRO A 97 -3.53 17.58 5.23
C PRO A 97 -3.59 17.71 6.76
N THR A 98 -4.14 16.70 7.45
CA THR A 98 -4.18 16.61 8.92
C THR A 98 -3.02 15.83 9.54
N GLY A 99 -2.01 15.47 8.76
CA GLY A 99 -0.78 14.83 9.23
C GLY A 99 -0.47 13.49 8.58
N GLU A 100 0.77 13.07 8.77
CA GLU A 100 1.36 11.87 8.17
C GLU A 100 0.64 10.58 8.58
N SER A 101 0.38 10.40 9.88
CA SER A 101 -0.32 9.24 10.44
C SER A 101 -1.78 9.09 9.99
N LYS A 102 -2.33 10.10 9.31
CA LYS A 102 -3.73 10.16 8.88
C LYS A 102 -3.90 10.03 7.36
N GLY A 103 -2.80 9.86 6.65
CA GLY A 103 -2.80 9.66 5.21
C GLY A 103 -2.71 8.19 4.83
N GLU A 104 -1.99 7.94 3.74
CA GLU A 104 -1.76 6.62 3.18
C GLU A 104 -0.27 6.32 3.13
N ILE A 105 0.05 5.05 2.97
CA ILE A 105 1.39 4.56 2.67
C ILE A 105 1.29 3.80 1.35
N ARG A 106 2.12 4.20 0.38
CA ARG A 106 2.29 3.46 -0.85
C ARG A 106 3.37 2.41 -0.64
N LEU A 107 3.03 1.16 -0.85
CA LEU A 107 3.95 0.04 -0.89
C LEU A 107 4.36 -0.18 -2.35
N ILE A 108 5.66 -0.14 -2.61
CA ILE A 108 6.23 -0.44 -3.93
C ILE A 108 6.60 -1.93 -3.93
N LEU A 109 6.09 -2.65 -4.92
CA LEU A 109 6.06 -4.09 -4.94
C LEU A 109 6.95 -4.66 -6.04
N SER A 110 7.39 -5.90 -5.84
CA SER A 110 7.85 -6.78 -6.91
C SER A 110 7.17 -8.13 -6.78
N GLU A 111 7.12 -8.87 -7.88
CA GLU A 111 6.82 -10.31 -7.82
C GLU A 111 7.92 -11.02 -7.01
N GLU A 112 7.57 -12.15 -6.41
CA GLU A 112 8.56 -13.09 -5.89
C GLU A 112 9.38 -13.65 -7.07
N PRO A 113 10.71 -13.82 -6.92
CA PRO A 113 11.56 -14.43 -7.93
C PRO A 113 11.23 -15.91 -8.18
#